data_AF-A0A1G5J9R4-F1
#
_entry.id   AF-A0A1G5J9R4-F1
#
_cell.length_a   1.000
_cell.length_b   1.000
_cell.length_c   1.000
_cell.angle_alpha   90.00
_cell.angle_beta   90.00
_cell.angle_gamma   90.00
#
_symmetry.space_group_name_H-M   'P 1'
#
loop_
_entity.id
_entity.type
_entity.pdbx_description
1 polymer ?
#
loop_
_entity_poly.entity_id
_entity_poly.type
_entity_poly.pdbx_seq_one_letter_code
_entity_poly.pdbx_strand_id
1 'polypeptide(L)' 'MFFQLKNRNKKIKELRKDRSLTAKELANLSGIDTTEILKLDNQKLKEITESEKSKLLPILRGDYLD' A
#
# COMPACT_ATOMS: atom_id res chain seq x y z
N MET A 1 1.44 14.52 -3.70
CA MET A 1 0.23 14.48 -2.83
C MET A 1 -1.09 14.19 -3.56
N PHE A 2 -1.13 14.07 -4.90
CA PHE A 2 -2.37 13.72 -5.64
C PHE A 2 -2.83 12.24 -5.50
N PHE A 3 -1.88 11.31 -5.33
CA PHE A 3 -2.20 9.87 -5.27
C PHE A 3 -3.03 9.49 -4.03
N GLN A 4 -2.71 10.05 -2.86
CA GLN A 4 -3.51 9.82 -1.65
C GLN A 4 -4.93 10.38 -1.81
N LEU A 5 -5.07 11.59 -2.36
CA LEU A 5 -6.38 12.23 -2.49
C LEU A 5 -7.29 11.49 -3.48
N LYS A 6 -6.73 11.03 -4.61
CA LYS A 6 -7.45 10.24 -5.63
C LYS A 6 -7.78 8.83 -5.14
N ASN A 7 -6.91 8.22 -4.32
CA ASN A 7 -7.03 6.81 -3.94
C ASN A 7 -7.43 6.61 -2.47
N ARG A 8 -7.83 7.67 -1.75
CA ARG A 8 -8.24 7.65 -0.33
C ARG A 8 -9.31 6.62 -0.01
N ASN A 9 -10.25 6.42 -0.93
CA ASN A 9 -11.38 5.50 -0.77
C ASN A 9 -11.12 4.10 -1.34
N LYS A 10 -10.02 3.92 -2.10
CA LYS A 10 -9.63 2.62 -2.64
C LYS A 10 -9.04 1.74 -1.55
N LYS A 11 -9.19 0.43 -1.72
CA LYS A 11 -8.55 -0.57 -0.84
C LYS A 11 -7.08 -0.75 -1.21
N ILE A 12 -6.26 -1.13 -0.24
CA ILE A 12 -4.84 -1.48 -0.49
C ILE A 12 -4.75 -2.62 -1.51
N LYS A 13 -5.67 -3.59 -1.46
CA LYS A 13 -5.75 -4.68 -2.45
C LYS A 13 -5.90 -4.19 -3.89
N GLU A 14 -6.68 -3.13 -4.12
CA GLU A 14 -6.85 -2.56 -5.45
C GLU A 14 -5.60 -1.81 -5.89
N LEU A 15 -5.02 -1.02 -4.99
CA LEU A 15 -3.77 -0.30 -5.24
C LEU A 15 -2.61 -1.24 -5.58
N ARG A 16 -2.55 -2.36 -4.86
CA ARG A 16 -1.56 -3.41 -5.08
C ARG A 16 -1.75 -4.09 -6.44
N LYS A 17 -3.00 -4.38 -6.82
CA LYS A 17 -3.34 -4.95 -8.13
C LYS A 17 -3.06 -4.00 -9.29
N ASP A 18 -3.31 -2.69 -9.13
CA ASP A 18 -2.96 -1.66 -10.13
C ASP A 18 -1.44 -1.64 -10.42
N ARG A 19 -0.61 -2.15 -9.49
CA ARG A 19 0.84 -2.26 -9.63
C ARG A 19 1.33 -3.67 -9.97
N SER A 20 0.44 -4.62 -10.20
CA SER A 20 0.79 -6.04 -10.41
C SER A 20 1.62 -6.66 -9.29
N LEU A 21 1.51 -6.13 -8.06
CA LEU A 21 2.27 -6.62 -6.90
C LEU A 21 1.48 -7.70 -6.15
N THR A 22 2.17 -8.66 -5.55
CA THR A 22 1.59 -9.60 -4.58
C THR A 22 1.67 -9.06 -3.15
N ALA A 23 0.84 -9.59 -2.25
CA ALA A 23 0.87 -9.19 -0.83
C ALA A 23 2.25 -9.47 -0.19
N LYS A 24 2.91 -10.54 -0.64
CA LYS A 24 4.28 -10.90 -0.25
C LYS A 24 5.30 -9.89 -0.77
N GLU A 25 5.21 -9.46 -2.02
CA GLU A 25 6.13 -8.44 -2.55
C GLU A 25 5.92 -7.09 -1.87
N LEU A 26 4.67 -6.68 -1.65
CA LEU A 26 4.37 -5.45 -0.92
C LEU A 26 4.91 -5.49 0.52
N ALA A 27 4.78 -6.64 1.19
CA ALA A 27 5.35 -6.90 2.51
C ALA A 27 6.87 -6.77 2.51
N ASN A 28 7.53 -7.42 1.55
CA ASN A 28 8.98 -7.44 1.45
C ASN A 28 9.56 -6.05 1.14
N LEU A 29 8.92 -5.30 0.24
CA LEU A 29 9.31 -3.92 -0.10
C LEU A 29 9.05 -2.94 1.05
N SER A 30 7.94 -3.13 1.79
CA SER A 30 7.54 -2.24 2.87
C SER A 30 8.21 -2.57 4.21
N GLY A 31 8.88 -3.72 4.33
CA GLY A 31 9.39 -4.25 5.60
C GLY A 31 8.28 -4.47 6.64
N ILE A 32 7.08 -4.86 6.18
CA ILE A 32 5.90 -5.16 7.01
C ILE A 32 5.61 -6.65 6.86
N ASP A 33 5.15 -7.30 7.93
CA ASP A 33 4.76 -8.70 7.86
C ASP A 33 3.64 -8.95 6.84
N THR A 34 3.72 -10.08 6.14
CA THR A 34 2.71 -10.45 5.12
C THR A 34 1.31 -10.56 5.74
N THR A 35 1.22 -11.01 7.00
CA THR A 35 -0.05 -11.13 7.74
C THR A 35 -0.66 -9.77 8.02
N GLU A 36 0.15 -8.76 8.35
CA GLU A 36 -0.31 -7.38 8.53
C GLU A 36 -0.78 -6.81 7.19
N ILE A 37 0.00 -6.97 6.12
CA ILE A 37 -0.40 -6.54 4.77
C ILE A 37 -1.73 -7.18 4.34
N LEU A 38 -1.97 -8.45 4.66
CA LEU A 38 -3.24 -9.11 4.35
C LEU A 38 -4.42 -8.52 5.12
N LYS A 39 -4.21 -8.06 6.37
CA LYS A 39 -5.22 -7.30 7.12
C LYS A 39 -5.45 -5.93 6.47
N LEU A 40 -4.38 -5.25 6.07
CA LEU A 40 -4.42 -3.95 5.41
C LEU A 40 -5.05 -4.00 4.01
N ASP A 41 -4.91 -5.11 3.28
CA ASP A 41 -5.51 -5.35 1.96
C ASP A 41 -7.04 -5.15 1.99
N ASN A 42 -7.68 -5.45 3.13
CA ASN A 42 -9.11 -5.25 3.33
C ASN A 42 -9.50 -3.83 3.76
N GLN A 43 -8.54 -3.04 4.27
CA GLN A 43 -8.74 -1.67 4.71
C GLN A 43 -8.61 -0.67 3.55
N LYS A 44 -9.20 0.51 3.74
CA LYS A 44 -9.07 1.63 2.80
C LYS A 44 -7.80 2.41 3.09
N LEU A 45 -7.24 3.06 2.06
CA LEU A 45 -6.07 3.94 2.22
C LEU A 45 -6.29 5.05 3.26
N LYS A 46 -7.54 5.47 3.53
CA LYS A 46 -7.85 6.43 4.59
C LYS A 46 -7.73 5.87 6.02
N GLU A 47 -7.98 4.58 6.20
CA GLU A 47 -8.12 3.91 7.51
C GLU A 47 -6.77 3.46 8.10
N ILE A 48 -5.77 3.26 7.25
CA ILE A 48 -4.41 2.93 7.69
C ILE A 48 -3.72 4.09 8.41
N THR A 49 -2.84 3.73 9.32
CA THR A 49 -2.05 4.68 10.11
C THR A 49 -1.07 5.45 9.22
N GLU A 50 -0.62 6.62 9.67
CA GLU A 50 0.40 7.39 8.94
C GLU A 50 1.72 6.64 8.80
N SER A 51 2.08 5.82 9.80
CA SER A 51 3.30 5.00 9.77
C SER A 51 3.28 4.00 8.61
N GLU A 52 2.17 3.28 8.44
CA GLU A 52 1.99 2.33 7.33
C GLU A 52 1.90 3.05 5.99
N LYS A 53 1.18 4.18 5.94
CA LYS A 53 1.13 5.03 4.75
C LYS A 53 2.51 5.44 4.31
N SER A 54 3.39 5.89 5.21
CA SER A 54 4.72 6.36 4.86
C SER A 54 5.58 5.28 4.20
N LYS A 55 5.39 4.01 4.57
CA LYS A 55 6.11 2.87 3.98
C LYS A 55 5.46 2.37 2.69
N LEU A 56 4.13 2.27 2.67
CA LEU A 56 3.38 1.71 1.55
C LEU A 56 3.21 2.69 0.38
N LEU A 57 3.07 3.99 0.66
CA LEU A 57 2.87 5.01 -0.37
C LEU A 57 3.98 5.09 -1.41
N PRO A 58 5.28 5.12 -1.07
CA PRO A 58 6.32 5.14 -2.09
C PRO A 58 6.21 3.90 -3.00
N ILE A 59 5.95 2.73 -2.43
CA ILE A 59 5.82 1.48 -3.19
C ILE A 59 4.59 1.51 -4.11
N LEU A 60 3.42 1.89 -3.57
CA LEU A 60 2.17 1.98 -4.32
C LEU A 60 2.18 3.12 -5.36
N ARG A 61 2.97 4.17 -5.12
CA ARG A 61 3.21 5.25 -6.09
C ARG A 61 4.24 4.85 -7.16
N GLY A 62 5.05 3.83 -6.93
CA GLY A 62 6.13 3.43 -7.83
C GLY A 62 7.42 4.25 -7.64
N ASP A 63 7.52 4.97 -6.51
CA ASP A 63 8.68 5.77 -6.07
C ASP A 63 9.81 4.88 -5.50
N TYR A 64 9.68 3.54 -5.56
CA TYR A 64 10.67 2.59 -5.02
C TYR A 64 11.73 2.16 -6.05
N LEU A 65 11.61 2.63 -7.30
CA LEU A 65 12.56 2.40 -8.39
C LEU A 65 13.44 3.65 -8.52
N ASP A 66 14.46 3.75 -7.68
CA ASP A 66 15.61 4.64 -7.88
C ASP A 66 16.90 3.81 -7.74
#